data_AF-E5BF91-F1
#
_entry.id   AF-E5BF91-F1
#
_cell.length_a   1.000
_cell.length_b   1.000
_cell.length_c   1.000
_cell.angle_alpha   90.00
_cell.angle_beta   90.00
_cell.angle_gamma   90.00
#
_symmetry.space_group_name_H-M   'P 1'
#
loop_
_entity.id
_entity.type
_entity.pdbx_description
1 polymer ?
#
loop_
_entity_poly.entity_id
_entity_poly.type
_entity_poly.pdbx_seq_one_letter_code
_entity_poly.pdbx_strand_id
1 'polypeptide(L)'
;MNKKDFIALFAKNAELKTKTEAEKLVAAFLNTVEETLVAGDGVAFMGFGKFETLVREARTCVNPRTKEKMNVAAKKVVRFKAGKALAEKVNVVEKKAKKGSKKSK
;
A
#
# COMPACT_ATOMS: atom_id res chain seq x y z
N MET A 1 0.21 8.86 12.56
CA MET A 1 1.47 8.10 12.72
C MET A 1 2.49 8.70 11.76
N ASN A 2 3.56 9.32 12.28
CA ASN A 2 4.65 9.88 11.48
C ASN A 2 5.78 8.83 11.28
N LYS A 3 6.84 9.15 10.52
CA LYS A 3 7.95 8.22 10.25
C LYS A 3 8.63 7.73 11.55
N LYS A 4 8.84 8.61 12.53
CA LYS A 4 9.50 8.26 13.80
C LYS A 4 8.62 7.34 14.65
N ASP A 5 7.31 7.60 14.69
CA ASP A 5 6.34 6.75 15.38
C ASP A 5 6.27 5.36 14.74
N PHE A 6 6.37 5.30 13.40
CA PHE A 6 6.43 4.04 12.66
C PHE A 6 7.67 3.22 13.01
N ILE A 7 8.85 3.85 13.03
CA ILE A 7 10.10 3.17 13.43
C ILE A 7 10.00 2.65 14.86
N ALA A 8 9.44 3.43 15.79
CA ALA A 8 9.28 2.99 17.18
C ALA A 8 8.33 1.79 17.31
N LEU A 9 7.21 1.79 16.58
CA LEU A 9 6.28 0.65 16.55
C LEU A 9 6.86 -0.56 15.83
N PHE A 10 7.60 -0.35 14.73
CA PHE A 10 8.31 -1.41 14.02
C PHE A 10 9.37 -2.07 14.89
N ALA A 11 10.16 -1.28 15.63
CA ALA A 11 11.15 -1.79 16.58
C ALA A 11 10.50 -2.67 17.66
N LYS A 12 9.35 -2.24 18.20
CA LYS A 12 8.60 -3.03 19.18
C LYS A 12 8.08 -4.34 18.59
N ASN A 13 7.48 -4.30 17.40
CA ASN A 13 6.89 -5.49 16.76
C ASN A 13 7.95 -6.48 16.25
N ALA A 14 9.13 -5.98 15.86
CA ALA A 14 10.25 -6.78 15.38
C ALA A 14 11.25 -7.14 16.50
N GLU A 15 10.91 -6.85 17.76
CA GLU A 15 11.73 -7.11 18.96
C GLU A 15 13.18 -6.60 18.83
N LEU A 16 13.35 -5.46 18.16
CA LEU A 16 14.67 -4.87 17.90
C LEU A 16 15.18 -4.13 19.12
N LYS A 17 16.45 -4.36 19.44
CA LYS A 17 17.11 -3.78 20.62
C LYS A 17 17.40 -2.29 20.44
N THR A 18 17.61 -1.83 19.20
CA THR A 18 17.97 -0.44 18.93
C THR A 18 17.07 0.22 17.89
N LYS A 19 16.79 1.52 18.09
CA LYS A 19 16.08 2.35 17.10
C LYS A 19 16.85 2.45 15.78
N THR A 20 18.18 2.44 15.85
CA THR A 20 19.06 2.54 14.68
C THR A 20 18.96 1.30 13.79
N GLU A 21 18.85 0.10 14.36
CA GLU A 21 18.58 -1.13 13.59
C GLU A 21 17.20 -1.07 12.93
N ALA A 22 16.18 -0.59 13.64
CA ALA A 22 14.84 -0.41 13.08
C ALA A 22 14.84 0.58 11.90
N GLU A 23 15.55 1.70 12.02
CA GLU A 23 15.72 2.66 10.91
C GLU A 23 16.40 2.03 9.71
N LYS A 24 17.49 1.29 9.93
CA LYS A 24 18.23 0.60 8.87
C LYS A 24 17.36 -0.44 8.17
N LEU A 25 16.61 -1.25 8.92
CA LEU A 25 15.72 -2.27 8.35
C LEU A 25 14.56 -1.66 7.58
N VAL A 26 13.94 -0.60 8.08
CA VAL A 26 12.89 0.12 7.35
C VAL A 26 13.44 0.73 6.06
N ALA A 27 14.63 1.33 6.11
CA ALA A 27 15.29 1.86 4.92
C ALA A 27 15.62 0.75 3.91
N ALA A 28 16.20 -0.36 4.36
CA ALA A 28 16.53 -1.49 3.51
C ALA A 28 15.27 -2.10 2.86
N PHE A 29 14.18 -2.24 3.61
CA PHE A 29 12.89 -2.69 3.08
C PHE A 29 12.38 -1.77 1.97
N LEU A 30 12.38 -0.45 2.21
CA LEU A 30 11.92 0.53 1.22
C LEU A 30 12.80 0.49 -0.04
N ASN A 31 14.12 0.42 0.12
CA ASN A 31 15.06 0.33 -1.00
C ASN A 31 14.84 -0.96 -1.82
N THR A 32 14.66 -2.11 -1.15
CA THR A 32 14.43 -3.39 -1.83
C THR A 32 13.14 -3.34 -2.66
N VAL A 33 12.08 -2.75 -2.11
CA VAL A 33 10.81 -2.56 -2.83
C VAL A 33 10.99 -1.59 -4.00
N GLU A 34 11.75 -0.52 -3.82
CA GLU A 34 12.06 0.45 -4.87
C GLU A 34 12.83 -0.20 -6.03
N GLU A 35 13.91 -0.92 -5.75
CA GLU A 35 14.72 -1.63 -6.75
C GLU A 35 13.87 -2.63 -7.56
N THR A 36 13.04 -3.41 -6.87
CA THR A 36 12.16 -4.39 -7.53
C THR A 36 11.14 -3.71 -8.45
N LEU A 37 10.56 -2.59 -8.01
CA LEU A 37 9.62 -1.82 -8.82
C LEU A 37 10.29 -1.11 -9.99
N VAL A 38 11.53 -0.63 -9.83
CA VAL A 38 12.30 -0.01 -10.93
C VAL A 38 12.63 -1.03 -12.00
N ALA A 39 12.93 -2.29 -11.62
CA ALA A 39 13.10 -3.40 -12.56
C ALA A 39 11.82 -3.72 -13.35
N GLY A 40 10.65 -3.26 -12.87
CA GLY A 40 9.34 -3.52 -13.45
C GLY A 40 8.63 -4.72 -12.83
N ASP A 41 9.28 -5.39 -11.88
CA ASP A 41 8.74 -6.55 -11.18
C ASP A 41 7.72 -6.14 -10.10
N GLY A 42 6.83 -7.07 -9.79
CA GLY A 42 5.84 -6.92 -8.73
C GLY A 42 6.28 -7.61 -7.44
N VAL A 43 6.01 -6.98 -6.30
CA VAL A 43 6.25 -7.58 -4.97
C VAL A 43 4.92 -7.95 -4.35
N ALA A 44 4.66 -9.25 -4.15
CA ALA A 44 3.44 -9.75 -3.53
C ALA A 44 3.71 -10.22 -2.09
N PHE A 45 3.03 -9.58 -1.13
CA PHE A 45 3.01 -9.98 0.27
C PHE A 45 1.68 -10.68 0.57
N MET A 46 1.72 -11.99 0.80
CA MET A 46 0.53 -12.78 1.13
C MET A 46 -0.22 -12.17 2.33
N GLY A 47 -1.51 -11.91 2.17
CA GLY A 47 -2.35 -11.30 3.20
C GLY A 47 -2.26 -9.77 3.31
N PHE A 48 -1.13 -9.14 2.99
CA PHE A 48 -0.98 -7.68 3.07
C PHE A 48 -1.38 -6.98 1.76
N GLY A 49 -0.87 -7.45 0.63
CA GLY A 49 -1.13 -6.86 -0.68
C GLY A 49 0.02 -7.05 -1.65
N LYS A 50 -0.11 -6.47 -2.84
CA LYS A 50 0.93 -6.50 -3.88
C LYS A 50 1.26 -5.12 -4.39
N PHE A 51 2.53 -4.86 -4.60
CA PHE A 51 3.03 -3.70 -5.34
C PHE A 51 3.29 -4.13 -6.77
N GLU A 52 2.79 -3.38 -7.73
CA GLU A 52 2.96 -3.66 -9.15
C GLU A 52 3.27 -2.36 -9.88
N THR A 53 4.06 -2.45 -10.94
CA THR A 53 4.19 -1.36 -11.90
C THR A 53 3.17 -1.50 -13.02
N LEU A 54 2.55 -0.39 -13.39
CA LEU A 54 1.58 -0.32 -14.48
C LEU A 54 2.00 0.80 -15.42
N VAL A 55 1.88 0.55 -16.72
CA VAL A 55 2.01 1.59 -17.72
C VAL A 55 0.67 2.32 -17.77
N ARG A 56 0.65 3.60 -17.39
CA ARG A 56 -0.48 4.48 -17.64
C ARG A 56 -0.30 5.08 -19.03
N GLU A 57 -1.27 4.83 -19.90
CA GLU A 57 -1.27 5.37 -21.26
C GLU A 57 -1.43 6.89 -21.28
N ALA A 58 -1.02 7.47 -22.41
CA ALA A 58 -1.14 8.89 -22.64
C ALA A 58 -2.63 9.28 -22.66
N ARG A 59 -2.96 10.36 -21.95
CA ARG A 59 -4.32 10.87 -21.89
C ARG A 59 -4.34 12.38 -21.86
N THR A 60 -5.36 12.95 -22.46
CA THR A 60 -5.61 14.38 -22.36
C THR A 60 -6.29 14.66 -21.02
N CYS A 61 -5.69 15.52 -20.21
CA CYS A 61 -6.28 16.05 -18.99
C CYS A 61 -6.58 17.53 -19.18
N VAL A 62 -7.54 18.06 -18.42
CA VAL A 62 -7.83 19.49 -18.40
C VAL A 62 -7.18 20.09 -17.16
N ASN A 63 -6.43 21.18 -17.32
CA ASN A 63 -5.84 21.87 -16.18
C ASN A 63 -6.98 22.49 -15.34
N PRO A 64 -7.14 22.09 -14.06
CA PRO A 64 -8.23 22.61 -13.22
C PRO A 64 -8.13 24.12 -12.97
N ARG A 65 -6.96 24.74 -13.16
CA ARG A 65 -6.75 26.18 -12.95
C ARG A 65 -6.98 27.02 -14.22
N THR A 66 -6.57 26.55 -15.40
CA THR A 66 -6.66 27.32 -16.67
C THR A 66 -7.73 26.81 -17.64
N LYS A 67 -8.34 25.65 -17.37
CA LYS A 67 -9.30 24.95 -18.24
C LYS A 67 -8.75 24.56 -19.63
N GLU A 68 -7.45 24.69 -19.85
CA GLU A 68 -6.80 24.28 -21.08
C GLU A 68 -6.57 22.78 -21.13
N LYS A 69 -6.60 22.21 -22.35
CA LYS A 69 -6.29 20.80 -22.59
C LYS A 69 -4.78 20.60 -22.55
N MET A 70 -4.32 19.70 -21.70
CA MET A 70 -2.93 19.31 -21.58
C MET A 70 -2.77 17.81 -21.83
N ASN A 71 -1.79 17.44 -22.65
CA ASN A 71 -1.46 16.04 -22.89
C ASN A 71 -0.53 15.53 -21.79
N VAL A 72 -0.94 14.46 -21.13
CA VAL A 72 -0.10 13.73 -20.18
C VAL A 72 0.49 12.53 -20.91
N ALA A 73 1.80 12.50 -21.09
CA ALA A 73 2.51 11.40 -21.73
C ALA A 73 2.32 10.08 -20.95
N ALA A 74 2.50 8.95 -21.66
CA ALA A 74 2.48 7.65 -21.04
C ALA A 74 3.60 7.54 -19.99
N LYS A 75 3.29 7.00 -18.82
CA LYS A 75 4.26 6.85 -17.73
C LYS A 75 4.05 5.58 -16.94
N LYS A 76 5.15 4.99 -16.47
CA LYS A 76 5.10 3.90 -15.49
C LYS A 76 4.68 4.49 -14.14
N VAL A 77 3.72 3.83 -13.49
CA VAL A 77 3.26 4.19 -12.15
C VAL A 77 3.27 2.96 -11.26
N VAL A 78 3.60 3.16 -9.99
CA VAL A 78 3.47 2.13 -8.97
C VAL A 78 2.02 2.10 -8.48
N ARG A 79 1.44 0.91 -8.39
CA ARG A 79 0.16 0.67 -7.75
C ARG A 79 0.36 -0.33 -6.61
N PHE A 80 -0.17 0.00 -5.44
CA PHE A 80 -0.38 -0.96 -4.36
C PHE A 80 -1.82 -1.48 -4.39
N LYS A 81 -1.99 -2.79 -4.43
CA LYS A 81 -3.28 -3.46 -4.30
C LYS A 81 -3.32 -4.18 -2.96
N ALA A 82 -4.12 -3.65 -2.02
CA ALA A 82 -4.31 -4.27 -0.71
C ALA A 82 -4.87 -5.69 -0.85
N GLY A 83 -4.34 -6.61 -0.06
CA GLY A 83 -4.81 -7.97 0.04
C GLY A 83 -6.15 -8.04 0.78
N LYS A 84 -6.88 -9.14 0.60
CA LYS A 84 -8.17 -9.36 1.27
C LYS A 84 -8.06 -9.27 2.80
N ALA A 85 -7.02 -9.87 3.39
CA ALA A 85 -6.84 -9.86 4.83
C ALA A 85 -6.57 -8.44 5.40
N LEU A 86 -5.81 -7.59 4.67
CA LEU A 86 -5.66 -6.18 5.05
C LEU A 86 -6.98 -5.40 4.88
N ALA A 87 -7.67 -5.59 3.75
CA ALA A 87 -8.94 -4.92 3.49
C ALA A 87 -10.02 -5.29 4.54
N GLU A 88 -10.10 -6.56 4.95
CA GLU A 88 -11.02 -7.03 6.00
C GLU A 88 -10.67 -6.46 7.38
N LYS A 89 -9.37 -6.36 7.71
CA LYS A 89 -8.90 -5.73 8.96
C LYS A 89 -9.15 -4.22 9.02
N VAL A 90 -9.20 -3.55 7.87
CA VAL A 90 -9.46 -2.10 7.78
C VAL A 90 -10.95 -1.81 7.69
N ASN A 91 -11.72 -2.66 7.00
CA ASN A 91 -13.17 -2.55 6.89
C ASN A 91 -13.87 -3.14 8.13
N VAL A 92 -13.55 -2.61 9.31
CA VAL A 92 -14.30 -2.87 10.55
C VAL A 92 -15.47 -1.91 10.63
N VAL A 93 -16.36 -1.91 9.63
CA VAL A 93 -17.73 -1.41 9.84
C VAL A 93 -18.46 -2.50 10.62
N GLU A 94 -18.84 -2.18 11.86
CA GLU A 94 -19.53 -3.02 12.84
C GLU A 94 -20.26 -4.25 12.27
N LYS A 95 -19.62 -5.43 12.33
CA LYS A 95 -20.37 -6.69 12.46
C LYS A 95 -20.50 -7.03 13.94
N LYS A 96 -21.18 -6.17 14.69
CA LYS A 96 -21.86 -6.61 15.91
C LYS A 96 -22.92 -7.63 15.50
N ALA A 97 -22.81 -8.83 16.06
CA ALA A 97 -23.86 -9.84 16.23
C ALA A 97 -24.98 -9.87 15.16
N LYS A 98 -24.82 -10.72 14.14
CA LYS A 98 -25.96 -11.47 13.58
C LYS A 98 -25.59 -12.95 13.50
N LYS A 99 -25.47 -13.55 14.68
CA LYS A 99 -25.62 -15.00 14.86
C LYS A 99 -27.02 -15.34 14.35
N GLY A 100 -27.09 -16.23 13.36
CA GLY A 100 -28.24 -16.44 12.50
C GLY A 100 -29.56 -16.68 13.26
N SER A 101 -30.50 -15.77 13.06
CA SER A 101 -31.91 -16.10 12.94
C SER A 101 -32.22 -16.15 11.44
N LYS A 102 -32.34 -17.37 10.90
CA LYS A 102 -33.36 -17.66 9.88
C LYS A 102 -33.61 -19.16 9.80
N LYS A 103 -34.71 -19.53 10.46
CA LYS A 103 -35.52 -20.72 10.28
C LYS A 103 -35.95 -20.86 8.80
N SER A 104 -36.16 -22.09 8.37
CA SER A 104 -37.13 -22.57 7.36
C SER A 104 -36.49 -23.30 6.16
N LYS A 105 -36.57 -24.64 6.14
CA LYS A 105 -37.68 -25.35 5.49
C LYS A 105 -37.89 -26.70 6.18
#